data_AF-A0A914FPB9-F1
#
_entry.id   AF-A0A914FPB9-F1
#
_cell.length_a   1.000
_cell.length_b   1.000
_cell.length_c   1.000
_cell.angle_alpha   90.00
_cell.angle_beta   90.00
_cell.angle_gamma   90.00
#
_symmetry.space_group_name_H-M   'P 1'
#
loop_
_entity.id
_entity.type
_entity.pdbx_description
1 polymer ?
#
loop_
_entity_poly.entity_id
_entity_poly.type
_entity_poly.pdbx_seq_one_letter_code
_entity_poly.pdbx_strand_id
1 'polypeptide(L)'
;MSNKQQDKPLNYQQRQSIRYVDNGDPPFIKKMKQGMGYRETTVEDKFEPETKQTKEEEKEEDDIRNLKEEDRPQVVVLNEKTDITQSEFDEEVRKKEAENDKKKIEEGKITFIKPTKRSNDESVEEAAKDEIPKDKTLKLEAERKRDDAIKKKQNKNLLSFGEEEEEEE
;
A
#
# COMPACT_ATOMS: atom_id res chain seq x y z
N MET A 1 -24.89 13.13 63.85
CA MET A 1 -26.06 12.27 63.58
C MET A 1 -26.49 12.54 62.14
N SER A 2 -26.28 11.58 61.23
CA SER A 2 -26.57 11.75 59.80
C SER A 2 -27.96 11.18 59.51
N ASN A 3 -28.94 12.05 59.25
CA ASN A 3 -30.26 11.64 58.76
C ASN A 3 -30.15 11.34 57.28
N LYS A 4 -29.89 10.07 56.95
CA LYS A 4 -29.95 9.56 55.58
C LYS A 4 -31.41 9.40 55.20
N GLN A 5 -32.02 10.44 54.64
CA GLN A 5 -33.35 10.35 54.05
C GLN A 5 -33.28 9.36 52.89
N GLN A 6 -34.11 8.31 52.95
CA GLN A 6 -34.26 7.37 51.84
C GLN A 6 -35.06 8.07 50.75
N ASP A 7 -34.46 8.20 49.56
CA ASP A 7 -35.08 8.82 48.39
C ASP A 7 -36.27 7.98 47.91
N LYS A 8 -37.47 8.30 48.39
CA LYS A 8 -38.71 7.72 47.85
C LYS A 8 -38.97 8.32 46.46
N PRO A 9 -39.26 7.50 45.43
CA PRO A 9 -39.52 8.00 44.09
C PRO A 9 -40.78 8.88 44.08
N LEU A 10 -40.67 10.06 43.47
CA LEU A 10 -41.77 11.03 43.40
C LEU A 10 -42.92 10.52 42.53
N ASN A 11 -44.15 10.81 42.96
CA ASN A 11 -45.38 10.52 42.21
C ASN A 11 -45.51 11.45 40.98
N TYR A 12 -46.28 11.04 39.97
CA TYR A 12 -46.51 11.78 38.73
C TYR A 12 -46.87 13.26 38.98
N GLN A 13 -47.83 13.53 39.87
CA GLN A 13 -48.24 14.91 40.20
C GLN A 13 -47.12 15.74 40.85
N GLN A 14 -46.23 15.11 41.61
CA GLN A 14 -45.08 15.78 42.23
C GLN A 14 -43.96 16.07 41.22
N ARG A 15 -43.86 15.26 40.16
CA ARG A 15 -42.89 15.50 39.07
C ARG A 15 -43.31 16.66 38.18
N GLN A 16 -44.60 16.86 37.95
CA GLN A 16 -45.13 17.97 37.15
C GLN A 16 -44.83 19.36 37.75
N SER A 17 -44.62 19.44 39.07
CA SER A 17 -44.26 20.69 39.75
C SER A 17 -42.77 21.03 39.72
N ILE A 18 -41.91 20.14 39.20
CA ILE A 18 -40.46 20.37 39.15
C ILE A 18 -40.12 21.14 37.89
N ARG A 19 -39.53 22.32 38.04
CA ARG A 19 -38.99 23.10 36.93
C ARG A 19 -37.47 23.04 36.96
N TYR A 20 -36.87 22.91 35.79
CA TYR A 20 -35.43 23.08 35.63
C TYR A 20 -35.07 24.53 35.93
N VAL A 21 -34.08 24.73 36.80
CA VAL A 21 -33.48 26.03 37.09
C VAL A 21 -32.02 25.91 36.75
N ASP A 22 -31.61 26.60 35.69
CA ASP A 22 -30.21 26.70 35.35
C ASP A 22 -29.54 27.74 36.25
N ASN A 23 -28.73 27.28 37.19
CA ASN A 23 -27.93 28.15 38.07
C ASN A 23 -26.56 28.47 37.46
N GLY A 24 -26.28 27.98 36.24
CA GLY A 24 -24.97 28.04 35.60
C GLY A 24 -23.89 27.27 36.36
N ASP A 25 -22.66 27.38 35.87
CA ASP A 25 -21.53 26.70 36.50
C ASP A 25 -21.06 27.37 37.81
N PRO A 26 -20.80 26.57 38.87
CA PRO A 26 -20.07 27.01 40.05
C PRO A 26 -18.70 27.63 39.73
N PRO A 27 -18.16 28.52 40.60
CA PRO A 27 -16.93 29.26 40.31
C PRO A 27 -15.70 28.37 40.08
N PHE A 28 -15.62 27.21 40.73
CA PHE A 28 -14.55 26.24 40.50
C PHE A 28 -14.61 25.65 39.08
N ILE A 29 -15.80 25.28 38.60
CA ILE A 29 -15.99 24.72 37.25
C ILE A 29 -15.69 25.79 36.20
N LYS A 30 -16.08 27.06 36.42
CA LYS A 30 -15.71 28.19 35.55
C LYS A 30 -14.19 28.36 35.42
N LYS A 31 -13.47 28.33 36.55
CA LYS A 31 -12.00 28.43 36.56
C LYS A 31 -11.33 27.25 35.84
N MET A 32 -11.87 26.05 36.01
CA MET A 32 -11.40 24.85 35.32
C MET A 32 -11.63 24.95 33.80
N LYS A 33 -12.84 25.33 33.37
CA LYS A 33 -13.18 25.57 31.96
C LYS A 33 -12.24 26.59 31.32
N GLN A 34 -11.99 27.71 32.01
CA GLN A 34 -11.04 28.73 31.54
C GLN A 34 -9.60 28.19 31.44
N GLY A 35 -9.14 27.40 32.42
CA GLY A 35 -7.81 26.77 32.38
C GLY A 35 -7.64 25.73 31.27
N MET A 36 -8.74 25.08 30.86
CA MET A 36 -8.78 24.15 29.73
C MET A 36 -8.98 24.84 28.38
N GLY A 37 -9.10 26.18 28.35
CA GLY A 37 -9.38 26.92 27.12
C GLY A 37 -10.80 26.70 26.58
N TYR A 38 -11.74 26.23 27.40
CA TYR A 38 -13.13 26.06 27.01
C TYR A 38 -13.74 27.41 26.66
N ARG A 39 -14.33 27.50 25.46
CA ARG A 39 -15.14 28.62 25.00
C ARG A 39 -16.55 28.11 24.76
N GLU A 40 -17.55 28.87 25.22
CA GLU A 40 -18.93 28.58 24.87
C GLU A 40 -19.07 28.78 23.36
N THR A 41 -19.31 27.67 22.65
CA THR A 41 -19.59 27.70 21.22
C THR A 41 -21.09 27.75 21.03
N THR A 42 -21.54 28.76 20.31
CA THR A 42 -22.92 28.86 19.87
C THR A 42 -23.08 28.11 18.55
N VAL A 43 -24.33 27.88 18.15
CA VAL A 43 -24.61 27.26 16.85
C VAL A 43 -24.06 28.14 15.71
N GLU A 44 -24.02 29.45 15.91
CA GLU A 44 -23.50 30.44 14.95
C GLU A 44 -21.98 30.32 14.76
N ASP A 45 -21.21 29.93 15.78
CA ASP A 45 -19.76 29.73 15.67
C ASP A 45 -19.38 28.52 14.78
N LYS A 46 -20.35 27.65 14.47
CA LYS A 46 -20.14 26.50 13.56
C LYS A 46 -20.32 26.89 12.09
N PHE A 47 -20.92 28.05 11.83
CA PHE A 47 -21.06 28.59 10.49
C PHE A 47 -19.95 29.59 10.24
N GLU A 48 -19.31 29.48 9.08
CA GLU A 48 -18.36 30.50 8.68
C GLU A 48 -19.10 31.82 8.46
N PRO A 49 -18.58 32.96 8.95
CA PRO A 49 -19.21 34.24 8.70
C PRO A 49 -19.16 34.52 7.20
N GLU A 50 -20.33 34.63 6.57
CA GLU A 50 -20.51 34.93 5.13
C GLU A 50 -19.71 36.17 4.68
N THR A 51 -19.28 37.02 5.61
CA THR A 51 -18.45 38.21 5.36
C THR A 51 -17.00 37.89 4.95
N LYS A 52 -16.53 36.64 5.03
CA LYS A 52 -15.22 36.22 4.49
C LYS A 52 -15.29 35.64 3.08
N GLN A 53 -16.48 35.58 2.48
CA GLN A 53 -16.65 35.31 1.05
C GLN A 53 -16.28 36.55 0.24
N THR A 54 -15.03 37.01 0.37
CA THR A 54 -14.47 38.00 -0.53
C THR A 54 -13.34 37.34 -1.31
N LYS A 55 -13.67 36.92 -2.54
CA LYS A 55 -12.78 36.88 -3.70
C LYS A 55 -11.89 35.64 -3.93
N GLU A 56 -12.04 34.57 -3.16
CA GLU A 56 -11.29 33.32 -3.41
C GLU A 56 -12.05 32.30 -4.28
N GLU A 57 -13.38 32.39 -4.36
CA GLU A 57 -14.23 31.39 -5.06
C GLU A 57 -14.23 31.48 -6.60
N GLU A 58 -13.58 32.48 -7.22
CA GLU A 58 -13.43 32.56 -8.69
C GLU A 58 -12.09 32.00 -9.19
N LYS A 59 -11.21 31.55 -8.29
CA LYS A 59 -10.00 30.85 -8.69
C LYS A 59 -10.36 29.38 -8.79
N GLU A 60 -10.52 28.88 -10.02
CA GLU A 60 -10.59 27.44 -10.27
C GLU A 60 -9.44 26.77 -9.51
N GLU A 61 -9.78 25.92 -8.53
CA GLU A 61 -8.78 25.27 -7.65
C GLU A 61 -7.78 24.44 -8.49
N ASP A 62 -8.18 24.05 -9.69
CA ASP A 62 -7.39 23.30 -10.68
C ASP A 62 -6.58 24.18 -11.67
N ASP A 63 -6.62 25.52 -11.59
CA ASP A 63 -5.80 26.36 -12.48
C ASP A 63 -4.32 26.21 -12.11
N ILE A 64 -3.51 25.76 -13.08
CA ILE A 64 -2.04 25.59 -12.97
C ILE A 64 -1.35 26.88 -12.49
N ARG A 65 -1.94 28.06 -12.74
CA ARG A 65 -1.44 29.35 -12.26
C ARG A 65 -1.55 29.52 -10.74
N ASN A 66 -2.44 28.79 -10.08
CA ASN A 66 -2.63 28.81 -8.63
C ASN A 66 -1.64 27.86 -7.92
N LEU A 67 -1.07 26.88 -8.62
CA LEU A 67 -0.02 26.02 -8.06
C LEU A 67 1.30 26.79 -7.87
N LYS A 68 2.08 26.37 -6.86
CA LYS A 68 3.46 26.84 -6.65
C LYS A 68 4.31 26.46 -7.85
N GLU A 69 5.32 27.27 -8.18
CA GLU A 69 6.18 27.04 -9.35
C GLU A 69 6.86 25.66 -9.33
N GLU A 70 7.20 25.16 -8.15
CA GLU A 70 7.80 23.82 -7.92
C GLU A 70 6.82 22.68 -8.21
N ASP A 71 5.51 22.92 -8.02
CA ASP A 71 4.44 21.94 -8.22
C ASP A 71 3.89 21.96 -9.66
N ARG A 72 4.26 22.97 -10.46
CA ARG A 72 3.81 23.08 -11.86
C ARG A 72 4.54 22.07 -12.74
N PRO A 73 3.84 21.42 -13.70
CA PRO A 73 4.48 20.50 -14.61
C PRO A 73 5.51 21.23 -15.50
N GLN A 74 6.72 20.67 -15.59
CA GLN A 74 7.76 21.19 -16.47
C GLN A 74 7.62 20.60 -17.87
N VAL A 75 7.44 21.46 -18.88
CA VAL A 75 7.42 21.06 -20.29
C VAL A 75 8.84 21.20 -20.86
N VAL A 76 9.45 20.07 -21.19
CA VAL A 76 10.77 20.02 -21.86
C VAL A 76 10.55 19.71 -23.34
N VAL A 77 11.07 20.58 -24.21
CA VAL A 77 11.05 20.38 -25.66
C VAL A 77 12.43 19.88 -26.08
N LEU A 78 12.48 18.70 -26.68
CA LEU A 78 13.72 18.10 -27.16
C LEU A 78 14.22 18.83 -28.42
N ASN A 79 15.52 19.12 -28.44
CA ASN A 79 16.21 19.68 -29.60
C ASN A 79 16.66 18.54 -30.51
N GLU A 80 16.17 18.50 -31.75
CA GLU A 80 16.49 17.46 -32.74
C GLU A 80 18.00 17.32 -33.06
N LYS A 81 18.80 18.37 -32.78
CA LYS A 81 20.24 18.39 -33.09
C LYS A 81 21.14 17.98 -31.94
N THR A 82 20.69 18.16 -30.70
CA THR A 82 21.52 17.93 -29.50
C THR A 82 21.02 16.77 -28.67
N ASP A 83 19.71 16.55 -28.68
CA ASP A 83 19.05 15.61 -27.79
C ASP A 83 18.79 14.30 -28.53
N ILE A 84 18.95 13.20 -27.80
CA ILE A 84 18.84 11.85 -28.34
C ILE A 84 17.35 11.48 -28.43
N THR A 85 16.97 10.79 -29.50
CA THR A 85 15.59 10.32 -29.66
C THR A 85 15.32 9.10 -28.76
N GLN A 86 14.04 8.79 -28.51
CA GLN A 86 13.66 7.66 -27.66
C GLN A 86 14.25 6.32 -28.14
N SER A 87 14.28 6.09 -29.46
CA SER A 87 14.83 4.84 -30.02
C SER A 87 16.32 4.69 -29.75
N GLU A 88 17.09 5.76 -29.93
CA GLU A 88 18.53 5.76 -29.69
C GLU A 88 18.86 5.59 -28.21
N PHE A 89 18.05 6.20 -27.32
CA PHE A 89 18.15 6.01 -25.88
C PHE A 89 17.95 4.54 -25.49
N ASP A 90 16.89 3.90 -26.00
CA ASP A 90 16.59 2.50 -25.72
C ASP A 90 17.71 1.56 -26.20
N GLU A 91 18.32 1.86 -27.35
CA GLU A 91 19.47 1.12 -27.85
C GLU A 91 20.71 1.26 -26.96
N GLU A 92 20.99 2.47 -26.46
CA GLU A 92 22.13 2.71 -25.58
C GLU A 92 21.95 2.03 -24.22
N VAL A 93 20.72 2.06 -23.66
CA VAL A 93 20.38 1.33 -22.44
C VAL A 93 20.60 -0.17 -22.62
N ARG A 94 20.09 -0.76 -23.70
CA ARG A 94 20.29 -2.19 -24.00
C ARG A 94 21.76 -2.56 -24.14
N LYS A 95 22.57 -1.70 -24.79
CA LYS A 95 24.02 -1.92 -24.92
C LYS A 95 24.71 -1.88 -23.55
N LYS A 96 24.39 -0.89 -22.71
CA LYS A 96 24.92 -0.78 -21.35
C LYS A 96 24.51 -1.97 -20.47
N GLU A 97 23.27 -2.44 -20.58
CA GLU A 97 22.81 -3.63 -19.86
C GLU A 97 23.58 -4.87 -20.29
N ALA A 98 23.72 -5.10 -21.60
CA ALA A 98 24.48 -6.23 -22.13
C ALA A 98 25.96 -6.20 -21.72
N GLU A 99 26.58 -5.02 -21.66
CA GLU A 99 27.95 -4.86 -21.15
C GLU A 99 28.06 -5.15 -19.65
N ASN A 100 27.11 -4.68 -18.85
CA ASN A 100 27.06 -4.97 -17.42
C ASN A 100 26.86 -6.47 -17.17
N ASP A 101 26.02 -7.14 -17.95
CA ASP A 101 25.82 -8.57 -17.82
C ASP A 101 27.05 -9.37 -18.25
N LYS A 102 27.75 -8.97 -19.31
CA LYS A 102 29.06 -9.54 -19.67
C LYS A 102 30.06 -9.38 -18.52
N LYS A 103 30.16 -8.20 -17.91
CA LYS A 103 31.02 -7.97 -16.74
C LYS A 103 30.65 -8.89 -15.57
N LYS A 104 29.36 -9.07 -15.25
CA LYS A 104 28.92 -10.00 -14.19
C LYS A 104 29.27 -11.45 -14.50
N ILE A 105 29.23 -11.84 -15.78
CA ILE A 105 29.65 -13.18 -16.24
C ILE A 105 31.17 -13.34 -16.08
N GLU A 106 31.96 -12.35 -16.52
CA GLU A 106 33.43 -12.34 -16.39
C GLU A 106 33.89 -12.34 -14.93
N GLU A 107 33.20 -11.59 -14.07
CA GLU A 107 33.41 -11.57 -12.61
C GLU A 107 32.95 -12.86 -11.92
N GLY A 108 32.34 -13.80 -12.64
CA GLY A 108 31.86 -15.08 -12.10
C GLY A 108 30.67 -14.96 -11.14
N LYS A 109 29.98 -13.81 -11.10
CA LYS A 109 28.78 -13.60 -10.26
C LYS A 109 27.59 -14.40 -10.76
N ILE A 110 27.54 -14.69 -12.06
CA ILE A 110 26.50 -15.52 -12.68
C ILE A 110 27.14 -16.86 -13.03
N THR A 111 26.88 -17.89 -12.24
CA THR A 111 27.29 -19.27 -12.52
C THR A 111 26.09 -20.14 -12.86
N PHE A 112 26.15 -20.86 -13.97
CA PHE A 112 25.13 -21.84 -14.32
C PHE A 112 25.40 -23.15 -13.57
N ILE A 113 24.78 -23.31 -12.41
CA ILE A 113 24.81 -24.58 -11.67
C ILE A 113 23.76 -25.49 -12.31
N LYS A 114 24.23 -26.57 -12.93
CA LYS A 114 23.33 -27.60 -13.47
C LYS A 114 22.54 -28.20 -12.29
N PRO A 115 21.20 -28.17 -12.31
CA PRO A 115 20.43 -28.71 -11.22
C PRO A 115 20.73 -30.21 -11.08
N THR A 116 21.27 -30.60 -9.93
CA THR A 116 21.46 -32.00 -9.59
C THR A 116 20.08 -32.63 -9.49
N LYS A 117 19.83 -33.66 -10.30
CA LYS A 117 18.61 -34.46 -10.17
C LYS A 117 18.60 -35.02 -8.76
N ARG A 118 17.58 -34.67 -7.97
CA ARG A 118 17.36 -35.27 -6.64
C ARG A 118 17.13 -36.76 -6.86
N SER A 119 18.14 -37.60 -6.64
CA SER A 119 17.89 -39.01 -6.34
C SER A 119 17.22 -39.04 -4.97
N ASN A 120 16.10 -39.75 -4.91
CA ASN A 120 15.25 -39.82 -3.74
C ASN A 120 15.84 -40.77 -2.69
N ASP A 121 17.01 -40.42 -2.16
CA ASP A 121 17.60 -41.12 -1.03
C ASP A 121 18.05 -40.11 0.03
N GLU A 122 17.50 -40.29 1.22
CA GLU A 122 17.84 -39.59 2.45
C GLU A 122 19.29 -39.88 2.83
N SER A 123 20.20 -38.94 2.62
CA SER A 123 21.34 -38.78 3.54
C SER A 123 21.97 -37.41 3.38
N VAL A 124 21.99 -36.74 4.51
CA VAL A 124 22.65 -35.48 4.82
C VAL A 124 24.17 -35.57 4.62
N GLU A 125 24.76 -34.40 4.36
CA GLU A 125 26.16 -34.01 4.62
C GLU A 125 27.26 -34.19 3.55
N GLU A 126 28.01 -33.08 3.45
CA GLU A 126 29.39 -32.88 3.00
C GLU A 126 29.77 -32.99 1.51
N ALA A 127 30.04 -31.80 0.95
CA ALA A 127 31.31 -31.40 0.36
C ALA A 127 32.18 -32.47 -0.34
N ALA A 128 32.35 -32.31 -1.66
CA ALA A 128 33.63 -32.36 -2.38
C ALA A 128 33.31 -32.09 -3.85
N LYS A 129 33.87 -31.03 -4.45
CA LYS A 129 35.15 -31.06 -5.16
C LYS A 129 35.19 -32.04 -6.34
N ASP A 130 35.60 -31.44 -7.44
CA ASP A 130 36.42 -32.03 -8.50
C ASP A 130 35.74 -32.63 -9.74
N GLU A 131 36.22 -32.05 -10.85
CA GLU A 131 36.51 -32.68 -12.13
C GLU A 131 35.41 -32.77 -13.19
N ILE A 132 35.55 -31.84 -14.14
CA ILE A 132 35.08 -31.91 -15.52
C ILE A 132 35.72 -33.13 -16.20
N PRO A 133 34.92 -33.99 -16.88
CA PRO A 133 35.36 -34.55 -18.13
C PRO A 133 34.53 -33.96 -19.27
N LYS A 134 35.29 -33.41 -20.23
CA LYS A 134 34.86 -33.05 -21.57
C LYS A 134 34.18 -34.25 -22.23
N ASP A 135 33.35 -33.93 -23.21
CA ASP A 135 32.74 -34.83 -24.21
C ASP A 135 31.32 -35.31 -23.89
N LYS A 136 30.36 -34.64 -24.55
CA LYS A 136 29.52 -35.25 -25.59
C LYS A 136 28.51 -34.24 -26.10
N THR A 137 28.87 -33.62 -27.22
CA THR A 137 27.92 -33.24 -28.27
C THR A 137 27.03 -34.45 -28.63
N LEU A 138 25.81 -34.17 -29.11
CA LEU A 138 24.81 -35.10 -29.65
C LEU A 138 23.80 -35.68 -28.64
N LYS A 139 22.65 -35.00 -28.49
CA LYS A 139 21.32 -35.63 -28.40
C LYS A 139 20.23 -34.56 -28.51
N LEU A 140 19.90 -34.20 -29.75
CA LEU A 140 18.87 -33.21 -30.11
C LEU A 140 17.60 -33.86 -30.70
N GLU A 141 17.44 -35.19 -30.62
CA GLU A 141 16.34 -35.89 -31.32
C GLU A 141 15.73 -37.03 -30.51
N ALA A 142 15.24 -36.78 -29.30
CA ALA A 142 14.38 -37.74 -28.62
C ALA A 142 13.56 -37.09 -27.51
N GLU A 143 12.44 -36.44 -27.87
CA GLU A 143 11.26 -36.31 -27.00
C GLU A 143 10.11 -35.58 -27.75
N ARG A 144 9.52 -36.24 -28.75
CA ARG A 144 8.23 -35.85 -29.38
C ARG A 144 7.14 -36.91 -29.18
N LYS A 145 7.18 -37.66 -28.08
CA LYS A 145 6.17 -38.68 -27.76
C LYS A 145 6.05 -38.90 -26.25
N ARG A 146 5.42 -37.98 -25.52
CA ARG A 146 4.82 -38.25 -24.19
C ARG A 146 3.63 -37.31 -23.92
N ASP A 147 2.77 -37.15 -24.92
CA ASP A 147 1.41 -36.65 -24.72
C ASP A 147 0.56 -37.92 -24.56
N ASP A 148 0.27 -38.33 -23.32
CA ASP A 148 -0.78 -39.30 -22.90
C ASP A 148 -0.44 -39.91 -21.54
N ALA A 149 -0.36 -39.11 -20.48
CA ALA A 149 -0.48 -39.56 -19.08
C ALA A 149 -0.62 -38.36 -18.13
N ILE A 150 -1.72 -37.60 -18.25
CA ILE A 150 -2.05 -36.57 -17.26
C ILE A 150 -2.62 -37.27 -16.02
N LYS A 151 -1.74 -37.87 -15.21
CA LYS A 151 -2.06 -38.24 -13.84
C LYS A 151 -1.91 -36.97 -12.99
N LYS A 152 -3.04 -36.46 -12.47
CA LYS A 152 -3.15 -35.29 -11.59
C LYS A 152 -2.22 -35.43 -10.38
N LYS A 153 -0.98 -34.92 -10.49
CA LYS A 153 -0.13 -34.64 -9.33
C LYS A 153 -0.62 -33.33 -8.72
N GLN A 154 -1.20 -33.37 -7.53
CA GLN A 154 -1.58 -32.16 -6.82
C GLN A 154 -0.31 -31.44 -6.36
N ASN A 155 -0.14 -30.22 -6.84
CA ASN A 155 0.99 -29.36 -6.49
C ASN A 155 0.76 -28.83 -5.07
N LYS A 156 1.71 -29.05 -4.15
CA LYS A 156 1.70 -28.48 -2.79
C LYS A 156 2.15 -27.01 -2.76
N ASN A 157 1.84 -26.23 -3.80
CA ASN A 157 2.18 -24.82 -3.87
C ASN A 157 0.90 -23.98 -3.80
N LEU A 158 1.02 -22.83 -3.13
CA LEU A 158 0.01 -22.00 -2.45
C LEU A 158 -1.14 -21.42 -3.30
N LEU A 159 -1.35 -21.91 -4.51
CA LEU A 159 -2.45 -21.48 -5.38
C LEU A 159 -3.08 -22.72 -6.01
N SER A 160 -3.98 -23.36 -5.27
CA SER A 160 -5.06 -24.12 -5.87
C SER A 160 -6.27 -23.18 -5.95
N PHE A 161 -6.60 -22.72 -7.15
CA PHE A 161 -7.93 -22.14 -7.35
C PHE A 161 -8.93 -23.28 -7.13
N GLY A 162 -9.78 -23.12 -6.13
CA GLY A 162 -10.90 -24.02 -5.91
C GLY A 162 -11.74 -24.03 -7.17
N GLU A 163 -11.93 -25.22 -7.72
CA GLU A 163 -12.95 -25.55 -8.71
C GLU A 163 -14.30 -25.43 -7.97
N GLU A 164 -14.69 -24.20 -7.64
CA GLU A 164 -15.94 -23.86 -6.99
C GLU A 164 -16.89 -23.29 -8.06
N GLU A 165 -17.95 -24.06 -8.27
CA GLU A 165 -19.24 -23.65 -8.84
C GLU A 165 -19.39 -23.70 -10.38
N GLU A 166 -19.55 -24.91 -10.91
CA GLU A 166 -20.42 -25.17 -12.06
C GLU A 166 -21.14 -26.52 -11.89
N GLU A 167 -22.18 -26.57 -11.03
CA GLU A 167 -23.21 -27.61 -11.10
C GLU A 167 -24.50 -27.17 -10.36
N GLU A 168 -25.48 -26.73 -11.15
CA GLU A 168 -26.93 -27.02 -11.06
C GLU A 168 -27.71 -26.78 -9.73
N GLU A 169 -28.47 -25.67 -9.68
CA GLU A 169 -29.95 -25.63 -9.68
C GLU A 169 -30.51 -24.24 -10.01
#